data_AF-A0A6A0H016-F1
#
_entry.id   AF-A0A6A0H016-F1
#
_cell.length_a   1.000
_cell.length_b   1.000
_cell.length_c   1.000
_cell.angle_alpha   90.00
_cell.angle_beta   90.00
_cell.angle_gamma   90.00
#
_symmetry.space_group_name_H-M   'P 1'
#
loop_
_entity.id
_entity.type
_entity.pdbx_description
1 polymer ?
#
loop_
_entity_poly.entity_id
_entity_poly.type
_entity_poly.pdbx_seq_one_letter_code
_entity_poly.pdbx_strand_id
1 'polypeptide(L)'
;MLMARCTSVVRAVLYIIFQCIGAITGAALLYVSTITGLVPSSFVGSLGNTGLNSAVSGGQGFGIEFFITFVLVLTVFGACDDRRSDVKGSVPLAIGLSITACHLFA
;
A
#
# COMPACT_ATOMS: atom_id res chain seq x y z
N MET A 1 7.34 7.09 10.04
CA MET A 1 8.77 7.40 9.79
C MET A 1 9.11 8.87 10.06
N LEU A 2 8.58 9.84 9.29
CA LEU A 2 8.88 11.27 9.50
C LEU A 2 8.49 11.78 10.90
N MET A 3 7.24 11.53 11.32
CA MET A 3 6.75 11.94 12.66
C MET A 3 7.45 11.19 13.80
N ALA A 4 7.89 9.96 13.54
CA ALA A 4 8.72 9.18 14.46
C ALA A 4 10.21 9.59 14.45
N ARG A 5 10.57 10.65 13.69
CA ARG A 5 11.93 11.19 13.54
C ARG A 5 12.97 10.21 13.00
N CYS A 6 12.54 9.16 12.30
CA CYS A 6 13.44 8.19 11.67
C CYS A 6 14.07 8.71 10.37
N THR A 7 13.49 9.76 9.76
CA THR A 7 13.89 10.27 8.44
C THR A 7 13.79 11.80 8.41
N SER A 8 14.69 12.47 7.69
CA SER A 8 14.63 13.93 7.45
C SER A 8 13.46 14.31 6.54
N VAL A 9 12.92 15.53 6.72
CA VAL A 9 11.82 16.09 5.89
C VAL A 9 12.16 16.03 4.41
N VAL A 10 13.37 16.43 4.01
CA VAL A 10 13.80 16.41 2.61
C VAL A 10 13.75 15.00 2.04
N ARG A 11 14.27 14.01 2.78
CA ARG A 11 14.22 12.60 2.35
C ARG A 11 12.78 12.08 2.26
N ALA A 12 11.92 12.46 3.20
CA ALA A 12 10.51 12.06 3.18
C ALA A 12 9.79 12.62 1.94
N VAL A 13 10.00 13.89 1.59
CA VAL A 13 9.42 14.50 0.39
C VAL A 13 9.93 13.82 -0.88
N LEU A 14 11.24 13.58 -0.98
CA LEU A 14 11.81 12.85 -2.11
C LEU A 14 11.23 11.43 -2.23
N TYR A 15 11.07 10.71 -1.10
CA TYR A 15 10.43 9.39 -1.13
C TYR A 15 9.00 9.43 -1.66
N ILE A 16 8.20 10.45 -1.31
CA ILE A 16 6.83 10.59 -1.84
C ILE A 16 6.88 10.76 -3.36
N ILE A 17 7.71 11.69 -3.84
CA ILE A 17 7.83 11.98 -5.29
C ILE A 17 8.22 10.72 -6.07
N PHE A 18 9.28 10.03 -5.65
CA PHE A 18 9.75 8.84 -6.37
C PHE A 18 8.78 7.65 -6.26
N GLN A 19 8.08 7.47 -5.13
CA GLN A 19 7.04 6.44 -5.01
C GLN A 19 5.86 6.71 -5.95
N CYS A 20 5.41 7.97 -6.06
CA CYS A 20 4.35 8.33 -7.00
C CYS A 20 4.78 8.11 -8.46
N ILE A 21 6.01 8.51 -8.82
CA ILE A 21 6.55 8.26 -10.17
C ILE A 21 6.60 6.75 -10.46
N GLY A 22 7.08 5.94 -9.50
CA GLY A 22 7.11 4.49 -9.62
C GLY A 22 5.72 3.88 -9.79
N ALA A 23 4.73 4.33 -9.02
CA ALA A 23 3.34 3.88 -9.12
C ALA A 23 2.72 4.21 -10.49
N ILE A 24 2.91 5.43 -10.98
CA ILE A 24 2.44 5.86 -12.33
C ILE A 24 3.11 5.00 -13.41
N THR A 25 4.42 4.77 -13.29
CA THR A 25 5.17 3.93 -14.24
C THR A 25 4.67 2.49 -14.24
N GLY A 26 4.40 1.91 -13.05
CA GLY A 26 3.82 0.57 -12.91
C GLY A 26 2.43 0.47 -13.55
N ALA A 27 1.56 1.45 -13.31
CA ALA A 27 0.24 1.52 -13.94
C ALA A 27 0.33 1.63 -15.48
N ALA A 28 1.27 2.43 -15.98
CA ALA A 28 1.52 2.55 -17.42
C ALA A 28 1.99 1.22 -18.04
N LEU A 29 2.86 0.47 -17.36
CA LEU A 29 3.31 -0.85 -17.81
C LEU A 29 2.15 -1.86 -17.88
N LEU A 30 1.26 -1.87 -16.88
CA LEU A 30 0.05 -2.70 -16.91
C LEU A 30 -0.89 -2.32 -18.07
N TYR A 31 -1.05 -1.02 -18.32
CA TYR A 31 -1.84 -0.53 -19.45
C TYR A 31 -1.23 -0.93 -20.81
N VAL A 32 0.09 -0.80 -20.97
CA VAL A 32 0.80 -1.23 -22.19
C VAL A 32 0.64 -2.74 -22.43
N SER A 33 0.65 -3.54 -21.36
CA SER A 33 0.46 -5.00 -21.46
C SER A 33 -0.94 -5.37 -21.96
N THR A 34 -1.94 -4.53 -21.68
CA THR A 34 -3.31 -4.67 -22.18
C THR A 34 -3.40 -4.37 -23.67
N ILE A 35 -2.86 -3.22 -24.13
CA ILE A 35 -2.92 -2.83 -25.56
C ILE A 35 -2.13 -3.78 -26.47
N THR A 36 -1.09 -4.43 -25.93
CA THR A 36 -0.25 -5.41 -26.67
C THR A 36 -0.93 -6.79 -26.74
N GLY A 37 -2.10 -6.97 -26.10
CA GLY A 37 -2.88 -8.19 -26.16
C GLY A 37 -2.41 -9.32 -25.23
N LEU A 38 -1.47 -9.06 -24.31
CA LEU A 38 -1.07 -10.05 -23.30
C LEU A 38 -2.19 -10.31 -22.29
N VAL A 39 -3.01 -9.29 -22.00
CA VAL A 39 -4.15 -9.37 -21.10
C VAL A 39 -5.41 -9.03 -21.88
N PRO A 40 -6.43 -9.91 -21.93
CA PRO A 40 -7.68 -9.60 -22.63
C PRO A 40 -8.36 -8.38 -21.99
N SER A 41 -8.95 -7.52 -22.83
CA SER A 41 -9.59 -6.26 -22.41
C SER A 41 -10.72 -6.44 -21.39
N SER A 42 -11.30 -7.64 -21.30
CA SER A 42 -12.30 -8.02 -20.29
C SER A 42 -11.75 -8.08 -18.86
N PHE A 43 -10.43 -8.20 -18.67
CA PHE A 43 -9.80 -8.32 -17.34
C PHE A 43 -9.19 -7.02 -16.81
N VAL A 44 -9.27 -5.94 -17.59
CA VAL A 44 -8.57 -4.68 -17.30
C VAL A 44 -9.21 -3.93 -16.14
N GLY A 45 -10.54 -3.95 -16.05
CA GLY A 45 -11.31 -3.33 -14.97
C GLY A 45 -10.80 -1.93 -14.59
N SER A 46 -10.55 -1.73 -13.30
CA SER A 46 -10.03 -0.49 -12.70
C SER A 46 -8.49 -0.48 -12.55
N LEU A 47 -7.78 -1.47 -13.13
CA LEU A 47 -6.34 -1.73 -12.90
C LEU A 47 -5.95 -1.73 -11.39
N GLY A 48 -6.86 -2.21 -10.54
CA GLY A 48 -6.63 -2.27 -9.09
C GLY A 48 -6.80 -0.94 -8.35
N ASN A 49 -7.32 0.13 -8.98
CA ASN A 49 -7.68 1.35 -8.26
C ASN A 49 -8.83 1.07 -7.27
N THR A 50 -8.62 1.41 -6.01
CA THR A 50 -9.58 1.28 -4.92
C THR A 50 -10.68 2.33 -5.07
N GLY A 51 -11.93 1.86 -5.05
CA GLY A 51 -13.11 2.71 -5.13
C GLY A 51 -14.10 2.37 -4.02
N LEU A 52 -14.90 3.35 -3.62
CA LEU A 52 -15.95 3.12 -2.64
C LEU A 52 -17.10 2.34 -3.27
N ASN A 53 -17.59 1.34 -2.54
CA ASN A 53 -18.83 0.66 -2.89
C ASN A 53 -20.01 1.63 -2.73
N SER A 54 -21.02 1.54 -3.62
CA SER A 54 -22.22 2.38 -3.58
C SER A 54 -22.99 2.35 -2.26
N ALA A 55 -22.82 1.30 -1.45
CA ALA A 55 -23.44 1.16 -0.13
C ALA A 55 -22.62 1.79 1.02
N VAL A 56 -21.39 2.25 0.75
CA VAL A 56 -20.48 2.81 1.76
C VAL A 56 -20.42 4.33 1.60
N SER A 57 -20.79 5.04 2.67
CA SER A 57 -20.66 6.50 2.69
C SER A 57 -19.19 6.94 2.70
N GLY A 58 -18.91 8.15 2.24
CA GLY A 58 -17.54 8.69 2.25
C GLY A 58 -16.91 8.72 3.64
N GLY A 59 -17.70 8.98 4.69
CA GLY A 59 -17.21 8.95 6.08
C GLY A 59 -16.85 7.54 6.56
N GLN A 60 -17.64 6.53 6.19
CA GLN A 60 -17.32 5.13 6.48
C GLN A 60 -16.08 4.66 5.71
N GLY A 61 -15.97 5.03 4.44
CA GLY A 61 -14.79 4.76 3.62
C GLY A 61 -13.51 5.34 4.21
N PHE A 62 -13.56 6.60 4.63
CA PHE A 62 -12.45 7.25 5.34
C PHE A 62 -12.09 6.49 6.63
N GLY A 63 -13.09 6.08 7.41
CA GLY A 63 -12.87 5.29 8.63
C GLY A 63 -12.15 3.97 8.35
N ILE A 64 -12.62 3.21 7.35
CA ILE A 64 -11.99 1.95 6.94
C ILE A 64 -10.53 2.19 6.55
N GLU A 65 -10.27 3.16 5.66
CA GLU A 65 -8.92 3.48 5.18
C GLU A 65 -7.98 3.89 6.33
N PHE A 66 -8.50 4.67 7.29
CA PHE A 66 -7.77 5.08 8.48
C PHE A 66 -7.35 3.87 9.33
N PHE A 67 -8.28 2.96 9.61
CA PHE A 67 -8.00 1.79 10.46
C PHE A 67 -7.05 0.80 9.79
N ILE A 68 -7.22 0.50 8.50
CA ILE A 68 -6.31 -0.42 7.79
C ILE A 68 -4.89 0.17 7.68
N THR A 69 -4.77 1.48 7.45
CA THR A 69 -3.47 2.16 7.43
C THR A 69 -2.83 2.18 8.81
N PHE A 70 -3.63 2.39 9.86
CA PHE A 70 -3.16 2.34 11.24
C PHE A 70 -2.59 0.96 11.60
N VAL A 71 -3.30 -0.11 11.24
CA VAL A 71 -2.82 -1.50 11.42
C VAL A 71 -1.51 -1.73 10.66
N LEU A 72 -1.44 -1.33 9.38
CA LEU A 72 -0.22 -1.46 8.58
C LEU A 72 0.97 -0.74 9.23
N VAL A 73 0.78 0.51 9.67
CA VAL A 73 1.84 1.31 10.31
C VAL A 73 2.28 0.67 11.63
N LEU A 74 1.35 0.19 12.45
CA LEU A 74 1.69 -0.55 13.68
C LEU A 74 2.48 -1.82 13.38
N THR A 75 2.08 -2.59 12.38
CA THR A 75 2.83 -3.79 11.96
C THR A 75 4.24 -3.42 11.51
N VAL A 76 4.41 -2.36 10.72
CA VAL A 76 5.73 -1.91 10.27
C VAL A 76 6.61 -1.53 11.46
N PHE A 77 6.11 -0.73 12.40
CA PHE A 77 6.90 -0.36 13.59
C PHE A 77 7.21 -1.56 14.49
N GLY A 78 6.27 -2.49 14.68
CA GLY A 78 6.48 -3.67 15.50
C GLY A 78 7.36 -4.76 14.87
N ALA A 79 7.39 -4.84 13.53
CA ALA A 79 8.24 -5.78 12.80
C ALA A 79 9.66 -5.24 12.59
N CYS A 80 9.81 -3.93 12.40
CA CYS A 80 11.10 -3.26 12.21
C CYS A 80 11.71 -2.71 13.52
N ASP A 81 11.25 -3.16 14.70
CA ASP A 81 11.83 -2.74 15.98
C ASP A 81 13.23 -3.37 16.16
N ASP A 82 14.26 -2.53 16.24
CA ASP A 82 15.66 -2.95 16.42
C ASP A 82 15.89 -3.71 17.74
N ARG A 83 14.98 -3.58 18.71
CA ARG A 83 15.02 -4.30 20.00
C ARG A 83 14.54 -5.74 19.88
N ARG A 84 13.88 -6.12 18.78
CA ARG A 84 13.48 -7.49 18.48
C ARG A 84 14.56 -8.23 17.71
N SER A 85 14.82 -9.48 18.11
CA SER A 85 15.79 -10.37 17.47
C SER A 85 15.17 -11.64 16.89
N ASP A 86 13.91 -11.91 17.21
CA ASP A 86 13.14 -13.10 16.86
C ASP A 86 12.61 -13.11 15.42
N VAL A 87 12.33 -11.95 14.83
CA VAL A 87 11.61 -11.82 13.55
C VAL A 87 12.43 -11.27 12.38
N LYS A 88 13.76 -11.12 12.54
CA LYS A 88 14.62 -10.40 11.57
C LYS A 88 14.54 -10.90 10.13
N GLY A 89 14.25 -12.18 9.89
CA GLY A 89 14.09 -12.74 8.54
C GLY A 89 12.67 -12.63 7.95
N SER A 90 11.66 -12.37 8.77
CA SER A 90 10.24 -12.48 8.40
C SER A 90 9.53 -11.12 8.32
N VAL A 91 10.26 -10.01 8.43
CA VAL A 91 9.69 -8.65 8.38
C VAL A 91 8.87 -8.40 7.11
N PRO A 92 9.36 -8.72 5.89
CA PRO A 92 8.57 -8.48 4.67
C PRO A 92 7.29 -9.32 4.64
N LEU A 93 7.36 -10.55 5.16
CA LEU A 93 6.21 -11.45 5.23
C LEU A 93 5.15 -10.91 6.19
N ALA A 94 5.55 -10.40 7.36
CA ALA A 94 4.63 -9.81 8.34
C ALA A 94 3.90 -8.58 7.78
N ILE A 95 4.63 -7.71 7.08
CA ILE A 95 4.04 -6.53 6.41
C ILE A 95 3.06 -6.98 5.32
N GLY A 96 3.45 -7.94 4.47
CA GLY A 96 2.59 -8.49 3.44
C GLY A 96 1.32 -9.13 3.98
N LEU A 97 1.42 -9.95 5.04
CA LEU A 97 0.28 -10.59 5.67
C LEU A 97 -0.68 -9.57 6.31
N SER A 98 -0.15 -8.48 6.87
CA SER A 98 -0.97 -7.38 7.40
C SER A 98 -1.79 -6.71 6.31
N ILE A 99 -1.19 -6.45 5.14
CA ILE A 99 -1.91 -5.91 3.97
C ILE A 99 -3.00 -6.88 3.51
N THR A 100 -2.70 -8.17 3.41
CA THR A 100 -3.68 -9.22 3.03
C THR A 100 -4.84 -9.30 4.02
N ALA A 101 -4.56 -9.27 5.33
CA ALA A 101 -5.58 -9.28 6.35
C ALA A 101 -6.48 -8.05 6.29
N CYS A 102 -5.90 -6.86 6.06
CA CYS A 102 -6.66 -5.63 5.88
C CYS A 102 -7.55 -5.68 4.62
N HIS A 103 -7.06 -6.23 3.51
CA HIS A 103 -7.85 -6.40 2.28
C HIS A 103 -8.97 -7.42 2.42
N LEU A 104 -8.86 -8.41 3.32
CA LEU A 104 -9.96 -9.35 3.59
C LEU A 104 -11.06 -8.71 4.46
N PHE A 105 -10.71 -7.69 5.22
CA PHE A 105 -11.63 -6.96 6.10
C PHE A 105 -12.38 -5.84 5.36
N ALA A 106 -11.69 -5.08 4.52
CA ALA A 106 -12.21 -3.91 3.80
C ALA A 106 -13.06 -4.30 2.58
#